data_AF-A0A3N4R3P3-F1
#
_entry.id   AF-A0A3N4R3P3-F1
#
_cell.length_a   1.000
_cell.length_b   1.000
_cell.length_c   1.000
_cell.angle_alpha   90.00
_cell.angle_beta   90.00
_cell.angle_gamma   90.00
#
_symmetry.space_group_name_H-M   'P 1'
#
loop_
_entity.id
_entity.type
_entity.pdbx_description
1 polymer ?
#
loop_
_entity_poly.entity_id
_entity_poly.type
_entity_poly.pdbx_seq_one_letter_code
_entity_poly.pdbx_strand_id
1 'polypeptide(L)' 'MSAATARDEVLLLLAEFGGRTPEEVPERVDSMELAWLAHVIEQRHGRRLDDDTLARIATVSDAAELLGALRAEPQR' A
#
# COMPACT_ATOMS: atom_id res chain seq x y z
N MET A 1 18.04 -11.57 4.59
CA MET A 1 16.62 -11.18 4.52
C MET A 1 16.35 -10.78 3.10
N SER A 2 15.59 -11.58 2.34
CA SER A 2 15.18 -11.20 0.98
C SER A 2 14.43 -9.87 1.03
N ALA A 3 14.65 -8.99 0.06
CA ALA A 3 13.91 -7.74 -0.03
C ALA A 3 12.41 -8.08 -0.10
N ALA A 4 11.64 -7.55 0.85
CA ALA A 4 10.18 -7.69 0.82
C ALA A 4 9.66 -7.10 -0.49
N THR A 5 8.83 -7.84 -1.20
CA THR A 5 8.19 -7.34 -2.42
C THR A 5 7.28 -6.16 -2.08
N ALA A 6 6.87 -5.37 -3.09
CA ALA A 6 5.89 -4.30 -2.85
C ALA A 6 4.59 -4.85 -2.24
N ARG A 7 4.17 -6.05 -2.68
CA ARG A 7 3.02 -6.74 -2.14
C ARG A 7 3.19 -7.15 -0.68
N ASP A 8 4.35 -7.71 -0.32
CA ASP A 8 4.63 -8.08 1.08
C ASP A 8 4.59 -6.87 2.00
N GLU A 9 5.10 -5.71 1.55
CA GLU A 9 5.01 -4.48 2.34
C GLU A 9 3.56 -4.01 2.50
N VAL A 10 2.75 -4.02 1.43
CA VAL A 10 1.33 -3.67 1.53
C VAL A 10 0.60 -4.60 2.50
N LEU A 11 0.85 -5.91 2.44
CA LEU A 11 0.26 -6.87 3.36
C LEU A 11 0.66 -6.61 4.81
N LEU A 12 1.94 -6.32 5.07
CA LEU A 12 2.44 -5.97 6.40
C LEU A 12 1.77 -4.71 6.95
N LEU A 13 1.61 -3.69 6.10
CA LEU A 13 0.94 -2.45 6.46
C LEU A 13 -0.54 -2.69 6.80
N LEU A 14 -1.28 -3.38 5.94
CA LEU A 14 -2.70 -3.68 6.17
C LEU A 14 -2.91 -4.60 7.38
N ALA A 15 -1.97 -5.51 7.64
CA ALA A 15 -1.94 -6.35 8.83
C ALA A 15 -1.77 -5.54 10.11
N GLU A 16 -0.84 -4.56 10.11
CA GLU A 16 -0.63 -3.62 11.22
C GLU A 16 -1.89 -2.82 11.53
N PHE A 17 -2.55 -2.28 10.49
CA PHE A 17 -3.80 -1.54 10.66
C PHE A 17 -4.94 -2.41 11.22
N GLY A 18 -5.10 -3.62 10.67
CA GLY A 18 -6.16 -4.54 11.07
C GLY A 18 -5.89 -5.32 12.36
N GLY A 19 -4.70 -5.22 12.94
CA GLY A 19 -4.28 -6.01 14.10
C GLY A 19 -4.28 -7.52 13.85
N ARG A 20 -3.96 -7.94 12.61
CA ARG A 20 -3.98 -9.34 12.13
C ARG A 20 -2.64 -9.73 11.51
N THR A 21 -2.46 -10.98 11.11
CA THR A 21 -1.23 -11.35 10.39
C THR A 21 -1.34 -11.05 8.89
N PRO A 22 -0.21 -10.89 8.16
CA PRO A 22 -0.21 -10.66 6.71
C PRO A 22 -0.96 -11.73 5.90
N GLU A 23 -0.95 -12.99 6.37
CA GLU A 23 -1.66 -14.11 5.75
C GLU A 23 -3.18 -14.03 5.92
N GLU A 24 -3.65 -13.27 6.92
CA GLU A 24 -5.07 -13.05 7.20
C GLU A 24 -5.63 -11.81 6.48
N VAL A 25 -4.78 -11.05 5.78
CA VAL A 25 -5.20 -9.88 5.01
C VAL A 25 -5.93 -10.35 3.74
N PRO A 26 -7.21 -9.98 3.54
CA PRO A 26 -7.93 -10.30 2.33
C PRO A 26 -7.35 -9.54 1.13
N GLU A 27 -7.53 -10.10 -0.07
CA GLU A 27 -7.09 -9.43 -1.30
C GLU A 27 -7.83 -8.11 -1.54
N ARG A 28 -9.09 -8.00 -1.10
CA ARG A 28 -9.86 -6.77 -1.23
C ARG A 28 -9.47 -5.79 -0.12
N VAL A 29 -9.24 -4.55 -0.52
CA VAL A 29 -8.95 -3.45 0.39
C VAL A 29 -10.23 -2.63 0.57
N ASP A 30 -10.63 -2.39 1.80
CA ASP A 30 -11.76 -1.51 2.10
C ASP A 30 -11.36 -0.02 2.06
N SER A 31 -12.35 0.88 2.04
CA SER A 31 -12.09 2.32 1.93
C SER A 31 -11.31 2.89 3.13
N MET A 32 -11.42 2.29 4.32
CA MET A 32 -10.75 2.76 5.53
C MET A 32 -9.29 2.28 5.56
N GLU A 33 -9.07 1.01 5.25
CA GLU A 33 -7.77 0.40 5.00
C GLU A 33 -7.01 1.16 3.91
N LEU A 34 -7.69 1.49 2.80
CA LEU A 34 -7.12 2.26 1.70
C LEU A 34 -6.72 3.67 2.16
N ALA A 35 -7.60 4.38 2.86
CA ALA A 35 -7.31 5.74 3.35
C ALA A 35 -6.13 5.75 4.32
N TRP A 36 -6.03 4.76 5.20
CA TRP A 36 -4.90 4.60 6.10
C TRP A 36 -3.62 4.25 5.35
N LEU A 37 -3.68 3.30 4.41
CA LEU A 37 -2.54 2.88 3.60
C LEU A 37 -1.99 4.05 2.79
N ALA A 38 -2.88 4.84 2.17
CA ALA A 38 -2.53 6.06 1.47
C ALA A 38 -1.76 7.01 2.40
N HIS A 39 -2.30 7.30 3.58
CA HIS A 39 -1.65 8.18 4.54
C HIS A 39 -0.23 7.71 4.92
N VAL A 40 -0.04 6.40 5.12
CA VAL A 40 1.28 5.84 5.44
C VAL A 40 2.25 5.95 4.26
N ILE A 41 1.81 5.63 3.05
CA ILE A 41 2.63 5.74 1.83
C ILE A 41 3.02 7.20 1.60
N GLU A 42 2.08 8.14 1.74
CA GLU A 42 2.34 9.56 1.56
C GLU A 42 3.39 10.09 2.54
N GLN A 43 3.27 9.71 3.81
CA GLN A 43 4.23 10.06 4.87
C GLN A 43 5.61 9.45 4.61
N ARG A 44 5.67 8.21 4.12
CA ARG A 44 6.94 7.50 3.83
C ARG A 44 7.66 8.06 2.60
N HIS A 45 6.92 8.37 1.54
CA HIS A 45 7.48 8.84 0.27
C HIS A 45 7.55 10.37 0.17
N GLY A 46 6.96 11.09 1.13
CA GLY A 46 6.94 12.55 1.16
C GLY A 46 6.15 13.16 0.00
N ARG A 47 5.17 12.43 -0.54
CA ARG A 47 4.36 12.84 -1.70
C ARG A 47 2.91 12.50 -1.45
N ARG A 48 2.01 13.38 -1.87
CA ARG A 48 0.56 13.14 -1.80
C ARG A 48 0.11 12.28 -2.97
N LEU A 49 -0.75 11.30 -2.70
CA LEU A 49 -1.44 10.52 -3.72
C LEU A 49 -2.69 11.30 -4.15
N ASP A 50 -3.00 11.30 -5.44
CA ASP A 50 -4.23 11.91 -5.91
C ASP A 50 -5.43 10.98 -5.66
N ASP A 51 -6.60 11.59 -5.49
CA ASP A 51 -7.83 10.85 -5.18
C ASP A 51 -8.22 9.90 -6.33
N ASP A 52 -7.87 10.25 -7.58
CA ASP A 52 -8.10 9.43 -8.77
C ASP A 52 -7.27 8.13 -8.76
N THR A 53 -6.02 8.18 -8.28
CA THR A 53 -5.17 6.99 -8.08
C THR A 53 -5.73 6.14 -6.97
N LEU A 54 -6.10 6.75 -5.84
CA LEU A 54 -6.69 6.01 -4.72
C LEU A 54 -7.99 5.33 -5.12
N ALA A 55 -8.86 6.00 -5.87
CA ALA A 55 -10.13 5.45 -6.34
C ALA A 55 -9.98 4.21 -7.25
N ARG A 56 -8.79 4.00 -7.85
CA ARG A 56 -8.48 2.82 -8.67
C ARG A 56 -8.00 1.64 -7.85
N ILE A 57 -7.65 1.83 -6.58
CA ILE A 57 -7.15 0.77 -5.70
C ILE A 57 -8.35 0.08 -5.05
N ALA A 58 -8.60 -1.17 -5.44
CA ALA A 58 -9.60 -2.02 -4.82
C ALA A 58 -8.99 -3.28 -4.18
N THR A 59 -7.73 -3.56 -4.51
CA THR A 59 -7.03 -4.78 -4.10
C THR A 59 -5.62 -4.52 -3.59
N VAL A 60 -5.09 -5.50 -2.85
CA VAL A 60 -3.68 -5.54 -2.42
C VAL A 60 -2.76 -5.50 -3.64
N SER A 61 -3.14 -6.15 -4.74
CA SER A 61 -2.39 -6.10 -6.00
C SER A 61 -2.29 -4.69 -6.56
N ASP A 62 -3.40 -3.95 -6.62
CA ASP A 62 -3.41 -2.55 -7.13
C ASP A 62 -2.50 -1.65 -6.28
N ALA A 63 -2.58 -1.80 -4.95
CA ALA A 63 -1.72 -1.07 -4.02
C ALA A 63 -0.23 -1.45 -4.17
N ALA A 64 0.06 -2.73 -4.41
CA ALA A 64 1.42 -3.21 -4.64
C ALA A 64 2.01 -2.67 -5.95
N GLU A 65 1.21 -2.56 -7.01
CA GLU A 65 1.61 -1.94 -8.27
C GLU A 65 1.95 -0.46 -8.08
N LEU A 66 1.09 0.29 -7.35
CA LEU A 66 1.37 1.68 -7.00
C LEU A 66 2.68 1.81 -6.22
N LEU A 67 2.86 1.01 -5.16
CA LEU A 67 4.08 1.05 -4.35
C LEU A 67 5.32 0.69 -5.17
N GLY A 68 5.21 -0.28 -6.09
CA GLY A 68 6.25 -0.62 -7.04
C GLY A 68 6.63 0.55 -7.95
N ALA A 69 5.63 1.27 -8.49
CA ALA A 69 5.84 2.45 -9.31
C ALA A 69 6.54 3.57 -8.53
N LEU A 70 6.10 3.86 -7.29
CA LEU A 70 6.70 4.88 -6.42
C LEU A 70 8.17 4.59 -6.09
N ARG A 71 8.53 3.32 -5.88
CA ARG A 71 9.92 2.90 -5.64
C ARG A 71 10.79 2.99 -6.90
N ALA A 72 10.19 2.83 -8.09
CA ALA A 72 10.89 2.90 -9.37
C ALA A 72 11.13 4.34 -9.84
N GLU A 73 10.34 5.30 -9.36
CA GLU A 73 10.59 6.71 -9.63
C GLU A 73 11.88 7.18 -8.93
N PRO A 74 12.88 7.70 -9.67
CA PRO A 74 14.08 8.23 -9.05
C PRO A 74 13.72 9.47 -8.21
N GLN A 75 14.13 9.45 -6.94
CA GLN A 75 14.02 10.56 -6.00
C GLN A 75 14.91 11.72 -6.52
N ARG A 76 14.38 12.54 -7.43
CA ARG A 76 15.05 13.75 -7.93
C ARG A 76 14.95 14.90 -6.93
#